data_AF-A0A7C2D4E9-F1
#
_entry.id   AF-A0A7C2D4E9-F1
#
_cell.length_a   1.000
_cell.length_b   1.000
_cell.length_c   1.000
_cell.angle_alpha   90.00
_cell.angle_beta   90.00
_cell.angle_gamma   90.00
#
_symmetry.space_group_name_H-M   'P 1'
#
loop_
_entity.id
_entity.type
_entity.pdbx_description
1 polymer ?
#
loop_
_entity_poly.entity_id
_entity_poly.type
_entity_poly.pdbx_seq_one_letter_code
_entity_poly.pdbx_strand_id
1 'polypeptide(L)'
;MSNYPNAVDNASSLYSPADAFSAKPLETITTMPAYAGDTTISVESTGVGFPDEYGILSIDDELIVYTGKNATQFTGCQRGAFGTVAAQHTSGATVCANMVSAYIKALQEAVVAIEQELGTASSRNYVRKDGPVTMTGAKTFVDGAEFGSGDKATTGLVRLPNTGAVKWRKADGSGDLGLALNSNDHLVADAIIDFVPGQTFGAFSYPDAGYGNKGIVQIDPSGGLAVELGVLSMAPSGAAPGTYPKVTVDAKGRVTAGANLAASDLPGHTHTAGDIVSGELPHKIQKDGADVGTRRALNLVQGTRVSLAAADDPTNDRVSVVVNAAPPVAGEITNALGYTPADRAG
;
A
#
# COMPACT_ATOMS: atom_id res chain seq x y z
N MET A 1 -44.02 -50.36 -2.99
CA MET A 1 -44.01 -48.88 -2.96
C MET A 1 -42.65 -48.42 -3.44
N SER A 2 -42.60 -47.34 -4.22
CA SER A 2 -41.34 -46.77 -4.72
C SER A 2 -40.40 -46.39 -3.56
N ASN A 3 -39.11 -46.66 -3.72
CA ASN A 3 -38.04 -46.29 -2.79
C ASN A 3 -37.49 -44.87 -3.07
N TYR A 4 -37.88 -44.28 -4.20
CA TYR A 4 -37.55 -42.90 -4.55
C TYR A 4 -38.27 -41.92 -3.60
N PRO A 5 -37.68 -40.76 -3.23
CA PRO A 5 -36.39 -40.17 -3.64
C PRO A 5 -35.16 -40.68 -2.90
N ASN A 6 -35.34 -41.53 -1.89
CA ASN A 6 -34.25 -41.88 -0.98
C ASN A 6 -33.29 -42.93 -1.57
N ALA A 7 -33.76 -43.74 -2.52
CA ALA A 7 -32.93 -44.69 -3.25
C ALA A 7 -33.49 -44.93 -4.67
N VAL A 8 -32.64 -45.46 -5.55
CA VAL A 8 -33.05 -45.90 -6.89
C VAL A 8 -33.88 -47.18 -6.77
N ASP A 9 -35.04 -47.17 -7.43
CA ASP A 9 -35.91 -48.34 -7.53
C ASP A 9 -35.27 -49.49 -8.32
N ASN A 10 -35.59 -50.73 -7.94
CA ASN A 10 -35.13 -51.93 -8.63
C ASN A 10 -36.31 -52.88 -8.91
N ALA A 11 -36.04 -54.03 -9.54
CA ALA A 11 -37.10 -54.99 -9.91
C ALA A 11 -37.92 -55.51 -8.71
N SER A 12 -37.36 -55.46 -7.49
CA SER A 12 -38.06 -55.83 -6.26
C SER A 12 -39.03 -54.74 -5.81
N SER A 13 -38.65 -53.45 -5.91
CA SER A 13 -39.53 -52.34 -5.51
C SER A 13 -40.56 -51.95 -6.56
N LEU A 14 -40.30 -52.26 -7.84
CA LEU A 14 -41.21 -52.04 -8.96
C LEU A 14 -42.04 -53.27 -9.32
N TYR A 15 -41.98 -54.36 -8.54
CA TYR A 15 -42.70 -55.61 -8.76
C TYR A 15 -42.55 -56.15 -10.19
N SER A 16 -41.48 -56.90 -10.49
CA SER A 16 -41.39 -57.59 -11.78
C SER A 16 -42.61 -58.50 -12.01
N PRO A 17 -43.37 -58.35 -13.11
CA PRO A 17 -44.48 -59.25 -13.39
C PRO A 17 -43.93 -60.69 -13.49
N ALA A 18 -44.46 -61.59 -12.67
CA ALA A 18 -44.19 -63.02 -12.83
C ALA A 18 -44.84 -63.46 -14.16
N ASP A 19 -44.04 -63.88 -15.14
CA ASP A 19 -44.52 -64.33 -16.47
C ASP A 19 -45.07 -63.24 -17.42
N ALA A 20 -44.41 -62.07 -17.52
CA ALA A 20 -44.77 -60.95 -18.41
C ALA A 20 -45.02 -61.30 -19.90
N PHE A 21 -44.56 -62.46 -20.37
CA PHE A 21 -44.72 -62.94 -21.74
C PHE A 21 -44.94 -64.46 -21.85
N SER A 22 -45.34 -65.14 -20.77
CA SER A 22 -45.49 -66.59 -20.82
C SER A 22 -46.75 -66.98 -21.60
N ALA A 23 -46.59 -67.79 -22.64
CA ALA A 23 -47.66 -68.36 -23.46
C ALA A 23 -48.52 -69.41 -22.72
N LYS A 24 -48.49 -69.42 -21.37
CA LYS A 24 -49.31 -70.30 -20.53
C LYS A 24 -50.59 -69.57 -20.13
N PRO A 25 -51.76 -70.24 -20.17
CA PRO A 25 -53.01 -69.63 -19.75
C PRO A 25 -52.90 -69.20 -18.27
N LEU A 26 -53.10 -67.90 -18.03
CA LEU A 26 -53.11 -67.23 -16.73
C LEU A 26 -54.43 -67.48 -16.00
N GLU A 27 -54.89 -68.73 -16.01
CA GLU A 27 -56.23 -69.13 -15.61
C GLU A 27 -56.20 -70.28 -14.61
N THR A 28 -57.15 -70.27 -13.69
CA THR A 28 -57.53 -71.43 -12.88
C THR A 28 -59.05 -71.46 -12.77
N ILE A 29 -59.63 -72.50 -12.18
CA ILE A 29 -61.07 -72.58 -11.94
C ILE A 29 -61.37 -72.72 -10.45
N THR A 30 -62.47 -72.12 -10.03
CA THR A 30 -62.94 -72.23 -8.65
C THR A 30 -63.37 -73.66 -8.34
N THR A 31 -62.95 -74.20 -7.19
CA THR A 31 -63.33 -75.55 -6.74
C THR A 31 -64.59 -75.55 -5.87
N MET A 32 -65.05 -74.37 -5.47
CA MET A 32 -66.29 -74.13 -4.74
C MET A 32 -66.94 -72.81 -5.20
N PRO A 33 -68.26 -72.60 -5.00
CA PRO A 33 -68.88 -71.31 -5.26
C PRO A 33 -68.21 -70.19 -4.46
N ALA A 34 -68.00 -69.02 -5.08
CA ALA A 34 -67.46 -67.83 -4.43
C ALA A 34 -68.58 -66.80 -4.23
N TYR A 35 -68.94 -66.52 -2.98
CA TYR A 35 -70.05 -65.62 -2.60
C TYR A 35 -69.60 -64.18 -2.38
N ALA A 36 -70.52 -63.23 -2.63
CA ALA A 36 -70.30 -61.81 -2.36
C ALA A 36 -70.02 -61.60 -0.86
N GLY A 37 -68.75 -61.39 -0.50
CA GLY A 37 -68.27 -61.26 0.88
C GLY A 37 -67.15 -62.23 1.26
N ASP A 38 -66.89 -63.25 0.44
CA ASP A 38 -65.81 -64.20 0.70
C ASP A 38 -64.44 -63.52 0.68
N THR A 39 -63.67 -63.70 1.75
CA THR A 39 -62.29 -63.24 1.88
C THR A 39 -61.27 -64.28 1.39
N THR A 40 -61.74 -65.44 0.92
CA THR A 40 -60.92 -66.53 0.40
C THR A 40 -61.62 -67.18 -0.78
N ILE A 41 -60.88 -67.44 -1.86
CA ILE A 41 -61.41 -68.11 -3.05
C ILE A 41 -60.58 -69.36 -3.31
N SER A 42 -61.23 -70.53 -3.23
CA SER A 42 -60.60 -71.83 -3.48
C SER A 42 -60.59 -72.14 -4.97
N VAL A 43 -59.44 -72.56 -5.47
CA VAL A 43 -59.17 -72.84 -6.88
C VAL A 43 -58.38 -74.13 -7.04
N GLU A 44 -58.32 -74.67 -8.26
CA GLU A 44 -57.56 -75.91 -8.52
C GLU A 44 -56.06 -75.74 -8.27
N SER A 45 -55.50 -74.61 -8.69
CA SER A 45 -54.09 -74.30 -8.47
C SER A 45 -53.81 -72.80 -8.60
N THR A 46 -52.94 -72.29 -7.74
CA THR A 46 -52.38 -70.94 -7.85
C THR A 46 -50.92 -70.96 -8.33
N GLY A 47 -50.43 -72.11 -8.80
CA GLY A 47 -49.00 -72.39 -8.99
C GLY A 47 -48.37 -71.74 -10.23
N VAL A 48 -49.19 -71.26 -11.17
CA VAL A 48 -48.74 -70.68 -12.45
C VAL A 48 -49.38 -69.31 -12.65
N GLY A 49 -48.57 -68.30 -12.95
CA GLY A 49 -49.05 -66.98 -13.40
C GLY A 49 -49.69 -66.06 -12.36
N PHE A 50 -49.89 -66.51 -11.12
CA PHE A 50 -50.42 -65.68 -10.03
C PHE A 50 -49.30 -65.16 -9.12
N PRO A 51 -49.20 -63.84 -8.89
CA PRO A 51 -48.29 -63.27 -7.88
C PRO A 51 -48.47 -63.87 -6.48
N ASP A 52 -47.38 -63.99 -5.71
CA ASP A 52 -47.41 -64.51 -4.33
C ASP A 52 -48.14 -63.57 -3.37
N GLU A 53 -48.08 -62.26 -3.62
CA GLU A 53 -48.76 -61.23 -2.85
C GLU A 53 -49.36 -60.17 -3.80
N TYR A 54 -50.49 -59.57 -3.39
CA TYR A 54 -51.14 -58.45 -4.08
C TYR A 54 -51.42 -58.65 -5.58
N GLY A 55 -52.26 -59.63 -5.94
CA GLY A 55 -52.72 -59.83 -7.32
C GLY A 55 -54.17 -59.41 -7.55
N ILE A 56 -54.53 -59.21 -8.83
CA ILE A 56 -55.92 -59.05 -9.27
C ILE A 56 -56.34 -60.29 -10.03
N LEU A 57 -57.56 -60.71 -9.74
CA LEU A 57 -58.30 -61.73 -10.48
C LEU A 57 -59.47 -61.07 -11.20
N SER A 58 -59.86 -61.63 -12.33
CA SER A 58 -61.20 -61.46 -12.89
C SER A 58 -61.94 -62.78 -12.84
N ILE A 59 -63.20 -62.72 -12.43
CA ILE A 59 -64.17 -63.81 -12.56
C ILE A 59 -65.42 -63.19 -13.17
N ASP A 60 -65.80 -63.65 -14.36
CA ASP A 60 -66.83 -63.00 -15.17
C ASP A 60 -66.56 -61.47 -15.30
N ASP A 61 -67.52 -60.62 -14.94
CA ASP A 61 -67.40 -59.15 -14.95
C ASP A 61 -66.88 -58.56 -13.61
N GLU A 62 -66.47 -59.38 -12.66
CA GLU A 62 -65.96 -58.92 -11.36
C GLU A 62 -64.44 -58.91 -11.29
N LEU A 63 -63.88 -57.82 -10.76
CA LEU A 63 -62.48 -57.73 -10.37
C LEU A 63 -62.32 -57.96 -8.86
N ILE A 64 -61.32 -58.76 -8.49
CA ILE A 64 -61.05 -59.16 -7.10
C ILE A 64 -59.58 -58.95 -6.81
N VAL A 65 -59.25 -58.29 -5.69
CA VAL A 65 -57.86 -58.15 -5.21
C VAL A 65 -57.61 -59.19 -4.13
N TYR A 66 -56.50 -59.93 -4.18
CA TYR A 66 -56.08 -60.80 -3.08
C TYR A 66 -54.74 -60.32 -2.51
N THR A 67 -54.53 -60.50 -1.20
CA THR A 67 -53.28 -60.07 -0.54
C THR A 67 -52.26 -61.19 -0.42
N GLY A 68 -52.67 -62.46 -0.53
CA GLY A 68 -51.77 -63.61 -0.58
C GLY A 68 -52.40 -64.85 -1.22
N LYS A 69 -51.60 -65.90 -1.39
CA LYS A 69 -52.08 -67.21 -1.86
C LYS A 69 -51.39 -68.36 -1.13
N ASN A 70 -52.05 -69.51 -1.13
CA ASN A 70 -51.42 -70.82 -0.96
C ASN A 70 -51.66 -71.65 -2.22
N ALA A 71 -51.14 -72.88 -2.30
CA ALA A 71 -51.19 -73.72 -3.50
C ALA A 71 -52.57 -73.86 -4.20
N THR A 72 -53.67 -73.66 -3.47
CA THR A 72 -55.05 -73.89 -3.95
C THR A 72 -56.04 -72.79 -3.55
N GLN A 73 -55.56 -71.68 -2.99
CA GLN A 73 -56.46 -70.61 -2.51
C GLN A 73 -55.83 -69.23 -2.66
N PHE A 74 -56.66 -68.28 -3.07
CA PHE A 74 -56.39 -66.86 -2.89
C PHE A 74 -56.95 -66.42 -1.54
N THR A 75 -56.18 -65.65 -0.78
CA THR A 75 -56.51 -65.22 0.58
C THR A 75 -56.48 -63.69 0.70
N GLY A 76 -57.27 -63.15 1.63
CA GLY A 76 -57.46 -61.71 1.76
C GLY A 76 -58.15 -61.11 0.52
N CYS A 77 -59.11 -61.85 -0.05
CA CYS A 77 -59.86 -61.41 -1.22
C CYS A 77 -60.77 -60.23 -0.87
N GLN A 78 -60.60 -59.13 -1.58
CA GLN A 78 -61.53 -58.01 -1.63
C GLN A 78 -62.34 -58.11 -2.92
N ARG A 79 -63.63 -58.40 -2.76
CA ARG A 79 -64.64 -58.51 -3.83
C ARG A 79 -65.06 -57.14 -4.37
N GLY A 80 -65.50 -57.07 -5.62
CA GLY A 80 -65.99 -55.82 -6.24
C GLY A 80 -64.95 -54.70 -6.35
N ALA A 81 -63.70 -55.06 -6.61
CA ALA A 81 -62.61 -54.09 -6.70
C ALA A 81 -62.73 -53.18 -7.93
N PHE A 82 -62.12 -51.99 -7.89
CA PHE A 82 -62.09 -51.04 -9.01
C PHE A 82 -63.46 -50.60 -9.54
N GLY A 83 -64.51 -50.68 -8.70
CA GLY A 83 -65.86 -50.26 -9.04
C GLY A 83 -66.71 -51.34 -9.71
N THR A 84 -66.26 -52.60 -9.76
CA THR A 84 -67.11 -53.73 -10.15
C THR A 84 -68.06 -54.13 -9.01
N VAL A 85 -69.13 -54.85 -9.33
CA VAL A 85 -70.10 -55.33 -8.32
C VAL A 85 -69.69 -56.73 -7.86
N ALA A 86 -69.66 -56.96 -6.55
CA ALA A 86 -69.44 -58.30 -6.00
C ALA A 86 -70.62 -59.23 -6.36
N ALA A 87 -70.36 -60.28 -7.12
CA ALA A 87 -71.35 -61.25 -7.57
C ALA A 87 -71.10 -62.64 -6.97
N GLN A 88 -72.10 -63.52 -7.03
CA GLN A 88 -71.87 -64.93 -6.74
C GLN A 88 -71.38 -65.62 -8.01
N HIS A 89 -70.26 -66.35 -7.91
CA HIS A 89 -69.76 -67.19 -8.98
C HIS A 89 -69.99 -68.66 -8.65
N THR A 90 -70.40 -69.44 -9.64
CA THR A 90 -70.57 -70.89 -9.49
C THR A 90 -69.22 -71.60 -9.39
N SER A 91 -69.20 -72.79 -8.78
CA SER A 91 -68.03 -73.66 -8.86
C SER A 91 -67.68 -73.95 -10.32
N GLY A 92 -66.40 -73.97 -10.64
CA GLY A 92 -65.89 -74.13 -12.01
C GLY A 92 -65.80 -72.81 -12.78
N ALA A 93 -66.13 -71.66 -12.18
CA ALA A 93 -65.92 -70.36 -12.80
C ALA A 93 -64.44 -70.10 -13.05
N THR A 94 -64.13 -69.58 -14.24
CA THR A 94 -62.76 -69.24 -14.65
C THR A 94 -62.28 -68.02 -13.89
N VAL A 95 -61.09 -68.15 -13.31
CA VAL A 95 -60.36 -67.11 -12.59
C VAL A 95 -59.16 -66.73 -13.43
N CYS A 96 -59.18 -65.55 -14.03
CA CYS A 96 -58.09 -65.05 -14.86
C CYS A 96 -57.23 -64.06 -14.06
N ALA A 97 -55.90 -64.21 -14.11
CA ALA A 97 -54.99 -63.25 -13.51
C ALA A 97 -54.94 -61.96 -14.35
N ASN A 98 -55.26 -60.83 -13.74
CA ASN A 98 -55.04 -59.51 -14.33
C ASN A 98 -53.72 -58.96 -13.80
N MET A 99 -52.63 -59.33 -14.48
CA MET A 99 -51.24 -59.09 -14.05
C MET A 99 -50.79 -57.61 -14.00
N VAL A 100 -51.69 -56.63 -14.12
CA VAL A 100 -51.27 -55.27 -14.50
C VAL A 100 -51.34 -54.23 -13.38
N SER A 101 -52.09 -54.42 -12.28
CA SER A 101 -52.37 -53.28 -11.38
C SER A 101 -51.28 -52.93 -10.37
N ALA A 102 -50.69 -53.91 -9.67
CA ALA A 102 -49.69 -53.64 -8.63
C ALA A 102 -48.40 -53.10 -9.25
N TYR A 103 -48.02 -53.67 -10.40
CA TYR A 103 -46.94 -53.18 -11.25
C TYR A 103 -47.22 -51.75 -11.75
N ILE A 104 -48.39 -51.48 -12.35
CA ILE A 104 -48.74 -50.14 -12.83
C ILE A 104 -48.76 -49.12 -11.67
N LYS A 105 -49.26 -49.49 -10.50
CA LYS A 105 -49.32 -48.60 -9.33
C LYS A 105 -47.91 -48.23 -8.84
N ALA A 106 -47.00 -49.20 -8.73
CA ALA A 106 -45.63 -48.93 -8.33
C ALA A 106 -44.86 -48.09 -9.38
N LEU A 107 -45.11 -48.34 -10.67
CA LEU A 107 -44.56 -47.53 -11.76
C LEU A 107 -45.11 -46.09 -11.71
N GLN A 108 -46.41 -45.92 -11.44
CA GLN A 108 -47.04 -44.61 -11.30
C GLN A 108 -46.47 -43.83 -10.11
N GLU A 109 -46.28 -44.49 -8.96
CA GLU A 109 -45.64 -43.89 -7.78
C GLU A 109 -44.20 -43.44 -8.08
N ALA A 110 -43.41 -44.27 -8.76
CA ALA A 110 -42.03 -43.94 -9.13
C ALA A 110 -41.95 -42.77 -10.12
N VAL A 111 -42.84 -42.73 -11.13
CA VAL A 111 -42.90 -41.62 -12.11
C VAL A 111 -43.27 -40.31 -11.43
N VAL A 112 -44.31 -40.30 -10.59
CA VAL A 112 -44.73 -39.10 -9.84
C VAL A 112 -43.60 -38.58 -8.96
N ALA A 113 -42.83 -39.47 -8.34
CA ALA A 113 -41.74 -39.09 -7.47
C ALA A 113 -40.54 -38.51 -8.26
N ILE A 114 -40.23 -39.05 -9.45
CA ILE A 114 -39.25 -38.48 -10.38
C ILE A 114 -39.70 -37.10 -10.90
N GLU A 115 -40.98 -36.93 -11.25
CA GLU A 115 -41.54 -35.66 -11.71
C GLU A 115 -41.46 -34.57 -10.63
N GLN A 116 -41.63 -34.92 -9.35
CA GLN A 116 -41.43 -33.98 -8.23
C GLN A 116 -39.96 -33.55 -8.08
N GLU A 117 -39.00 -34.44 -8.36
CA GLU A 117 -37.58 -34.10 -8.30
C GLU A 117 -37.12 -33.23 -9.46
N LEU A 118 -37.47 -33.64 -10.69
CA LEU A 118 -37.18 -32.91 -11.93
C LEU A 118 -37.96 -31.59 -12.00
N GLY A 119 -39.08 -31.53 -11.28
CA GLY A 119 -39.80 -30.33 -10.91
C GLY A 119 -41.04 -30.08 -11.77
N THR A 120 -42.19 -29.98 -11.11
CA THR A 120 -43.23 -29.02 -11.51
C THR A 120 -42.84 -27.68 -10.89
N ALA A 121 -42.25 -26.80 -11.70
CA ALA A 121 -41.88 -25.42 -11.33
C ALA A 121 -41.18 -25.26 -9.97
N SER A 122 -39.84 -25.18 -10.02
CA SER A 122 -38.93 -24.73 -8.94
C SER A 122 -38.35 -25.82 -8.04
N SER A 123 -37.14 -26.32 -8.36
CA SER A 123 -36.03 -26.33 -7.37
C SER A 123 -34.67 -26.76 -7.90
N ARG A 124 -34.52 -27.54 -8.99
CA ARG A 124 -33.18 -27.95 -9.47
C ARG A 124 -33.05 -27.88 -10.99
N ASN A 125 -32.32 -26.87 -11.47
CA ASN A 125 -31.86 -26.82 -12.86
C ASN A 125 -30.63 -27.73 -12.99
N TYR A 126 -30.84 -28.99 -13.36
CA TYR A 126 -29.72 -29.88 -13.68
C TYR A 126 -29.11 -29.46 -15.02
N VAL A 127 -27.80 -29.25 -15.03
CA VAL A 127 -27.02 -29.11 -16.25
C VAL A 127 -26.55 -30.51 -16.64
N ARG A 128 -26.90 -30.98 -17.85
CA ARG A 128 -26.38 -32.26 -18.34
C ARG A 128 -24.86 -32.16 -18.46
N LYS A 129 -24.16 -33.17 -17.93
CA LYS A 129 -22.70 -33.27 -17.94
C LYS A 129 -22.11 -33.57 -19.34
N ASP A 130 -22.95 -33.98 -20.29
CA ASP A 130 -22.51 -34.45 -21.60
C ASP A 130 -22.63 -33.35 -22.65
N GLY A 131 -21.73 -32.37 -22.56
CA GLY A 131 -21.48 -31.38 -23.61
C GLY A 131 -21.56 -29.92 -23.15
N PRO A 132 -21.15 -28.97 -24.01
CA PRO A 132 -21.25 -27.55 -23.71
C PRO A 132 -22.71 -27.12 -23.67
N VAL A 133 -23.19 -26.74 -22.48
CA VAL A 133 -24.53 -26.18 -22.28
C VAL A 133 -24.41 -24.68 -22.05
N THR A 134 -24.95 -23.88 -22.98
CA THR A 134 -25.08 -22.44 -22.79
C THR A 134 -26.32 -22.17 -21.95
N MET A 135 -26.15 -21.65 -20.74
CA MET A 135 -27.27 -21.31 -19.89
C MET A 135 -27.54 -19.80 -19.94
N THR A 136 -28.53 -19.37 -20.71
CA THR A 136 -28.96 -17.97 -20.84
C THR A 136 -29.83 -17.52 -19.64
N GLY A 137 -29.93 -16.20 -19.42
CA GLY A 137 -30.72 -15.56 -18.33
C GLY A 137 -29.95 -15.29 -17.03
N ALA A 138 -30.44 -14.36 -16.20
CA ALA A 138 -29.85 -14.02 -14.90
C ALA A 138 -29.88 -15.24 -13.96
N LYS A 139 -28.72 -15.60 -13.40
CA LYS A 139 -28.59 -16.73 -12.48
C LYS A 139 -28.09 -16.25 -11.13
N THR A 140 -28.81 -16.63 -10.09
CA THR A 140 -28.35 -16.55 -8.71
C THR A 140 -27.82 -17.92 -8.31
N PHE A 141 -26.52 -18.01 -8.09
CA PHE A 141 -25.93 -19.17 -7.40
C PHE A 141 -26.38 -19.08 -5.94
N VAL A 142 -27.27 -19.99 -5.53
CA VAL A 142 -27.65 -20.11 -4.11
C VAL A 142 -26.50 -20.81 -3.40
N ASP A 143 -26.01 -20.19 -2.34
CA ASP A 143 -24.82 -20.61 -1.62
C ASP A 143 -25.03 -21.99 -0.97
N GLY A 144 -24.34 -23.00 -1.49
CA GLY A 144 -24.20 -24.32 -0.87
C GLY A 144 -22.82 -24.46 -0.24
N ALA A 145 -22.68 -25.40 0.70
CA ALA A 145 -21.44 -25.69 1.44
C ALA A 145 -20.20 -26.02 0.57
N GLU A 146 -20.34 -26.06 -0.76
CA GLU A 146 -19.31 -26.44 -1.73
C GLU A 146 -18.32 -25.33 -2.12
N PHE A 147 -18.60 -24.05 -1.80
CA PHE A 147 -17.67 -22.94 -2.08
C PHE A 147 -16.58 -22.71 -1.02
N GLY A 148 -16.43 -23.63 -0.07
CA GLY A 148 -15.39 -23.57 0.98
C GLY A 148 -15.73 -22.62 2.14
N SER A 149 -14.95 -22.72 3.22
CA SER A 149 -15.17 -22.03 4.50
C SER A 149 -14.60 -20.60 4.58
N GLY A 150 -14.22 -20.00 3.45
CA GLY A 150 -13.64 -18.66 3.40
C GLY A 150 -14.67 -17.52 3.34
N ASP A 151 -14.22 -16.28 3.58
CA ASP A 151 -15.04 -15.08 3.55
C ASP A 151 -15.67 -14.83 2.16
N LYS A 152 -16.99 -14.98 2.11
CA LYS A 152 -17.80 -14.88 0.89
C LYS A 152 -18.14 -13.42 0.58
N ALA A 153 -18.12 -13.04 -0.71
CA ALA A 153 -18.46 -11.68 -1.11
C ALA A 153 -19.98 -11.44 -1.02
N THR A 154 -20.38 -10.38 -0.32
CA THR A 154 -21.78 -9.96 -0.14
C THR A 154 -22.47 -9.56 -1.46
N THR A 155 -21.70 -9.32 -2.53
CA THR A 155 -22.19 -8.81 -3.82
C THR A 155 -21.62 -9.60 -5.00
N GLY A 156 -22.04 -10.86 -5.18
CA GLY A 156 -22.17 -11.54 -6.49
C GLY A 156 -21.02 -11.53 -7.52
N LEU A 157 -19.78 -11.20 -7.13
CA LEU A 157 -18.62 -11.19 -8.03
C LEU A 157 -17.80 -12.49 -7.85
N VAL A 158 -17.38 -13.08 -8.97
CA VAL A 158 -16.49 -14.24 -8.98
C VAL A 158 -15.12 -13.83 -8.42
N ARG A 159 -14.81 -14.23 -7.18
CA ARG A 159 -13.46 -14.15 -6.62
C ARG A 159 -12.67 -15.38 -7.07
N LEU A 160 -11.52 -15.17 -7.70
CA LEU A 160 -10.51 -16.22 -7.81
C LEU A 160 -9.82 -16.38 -6.44
N PRO A 161 -9.41 -17.60 -6.05
CA PRO A 161 -8.61 -17.79 -4.84
C PRO A 161 -7.35 -16.92 -4.92
N ASN A 162 -6.77 -16.58 -3.76
CA ASN A 162 -5.65 -15.62 -3.64
C ASN A 162 -4.37 -16.01 -4.42
N THR A 163 -4.37 -17.18 -5.08
CA THR A 163 -3.31 -17.75 -5.93
C THR A 163 -3.81 -18.21 -7.31
N GLY A 164 -5.07 -17.93 -7.69
CA GLY A 164 -5.66 -18.35 -8.96
C GLY A 164 -5.45 -17.32 -10.07
N ALA A 165 -4.92 -17.75 -11.22
CA ALA A 165 -4.82 -16.91 -12.42
C ALA A 165 -6.17 -16.86 -13.18
N VAL A 166 -6.57 -15.67 -13.65
CA VAL A 166 -7.64 -15.57 -14.67
C VAL A 166 -7.05 -16.05 -15.99
N LYS A 167 -7.56 -17.16 -16.53
CA LYS A 167 -7.13 -17.69 -17.82
C LYS A 167 -8.23 -17.53 -18.86
N TRP A 168 -7.94 -16.80 -19.93
CA TRP A 168 -8.79 -16.74 -21.12
C TRP A 168 -8.50 -17.99 -21.94
N ARG A 169 -9.50 -18.82 -22.28
CA ARG A 169 -9.31 -20.01 -23.13
C ARG A 169 -9.66 -19.68 -24.58
N LYS A 170 -8.98 -20.29 -25.55
CA LYS A 170 -9.40 -20.22 -26.96
C LYS A 170 -10.78 -20.85 -27.15
N ALA A 171 -11.58 -20.30 -28.07
CA ALA A 171 -12.91 -20.81 -28.37
C ALA A 171 -12.91 -22.27 -28.88
N ASP A 172 -11.81 -22.71 -29.47
CA ASP A 172 -11.59 -24.08 -29.94
C ASP A 172 -11.09 -25.05 -28.85
N GLY A 173 -10.86 -24.56 -27.62
CA GLY A 173 -10.38 -25.37 -26.50
C GLY A 173 -8.93 -25.85 -26.60
N SER A 174 -8.16 -25.40 -27.61
CA SER A 174 -6.80 -25.88 -27.88
C SER A 174 -5.73 -25.36 -26.90
N GLY A 175 -6.12 -24.55 -25.92
CA GLY A 175 -5.25 -24.07 -24.86
C GLY A 175 -5.67 -22.71 -24.31
N ASP A 176 -4.87 -22.19 -23.39
CA ASP A 176 -5.04 -20.85 -22.86
C ASP A 176 -4.65 -19.82 -23.94
N LEU A 177 -5.50 -18.80 -24.11
CA LEU A 177 -5.21 -17.60 -24.89
C LEU A 177 -4.25 -16.76 -24.04
N GLY A 178 -2.95 -16.97 -24.24
CA GLY A 178 -1.93 -16.08 -23.70
C GLY A 178 -2.20 -14.67 -24.22
N LEU A 179 -2.24 -13.68 -23.32
CA LEU A 179 -2.17 -12.28 -23.72
C LEU A 179 -0.78 -12.10 -24.35
N ALA A 180 -0.70 -12.16 -25.68
CA ALA A 180 0.55 -11.95 -26.40
C ALA A 180 0.84 -10.45 -26.35
N LEU A 181 1.66 -10.05 -25.39
CA LEU A 181 2.16 -8.69 -25.25
C LEU A 181 3.55 -8.64 -25.91
N ASN A 182 3.73 -7.83 -26.95
CA ASN A 182 5.03 -7.45 -27.46
C ASN A 182 5.66 -6.36 -26.57
N SER A 183 6.89 -5.94 -26.86
CA SER A 183 7.61 -4.92 -26.08
C SER A 183 6.93 -3.56 -26.03
N ASN A 184 5.88 -3.33 -26.82
CA ASN A 184 5.06 -2.12 -26.83
C ASN A 184 3.64 -2.33 -26.26
N ASP A 185 3.26 -3.56 -25.87
CA ASP A 185 1.90 -3.81 -25.38
C ASP A 185 1.85 -3.68 -23.86
N HIS A 186 0.90 -2.88 -23.36
CA HIS A 186 0.69 -2.65 -21.94
C HIS A 186 -0.68 -3.22 -21.53
N LEU A 187 -0.70 -4.14 -20.56
CA LEU A 187 -1.92 -4.57 -19.89
C LEU A 187 -2.29 -3.52 -18.83
N VAL A 188 -3.23 -2.63 -19.17
CA VAL A 188 -3.72 -1.60 -18.25
C VAL A 188 -4.92 -2.17 -17.49
N ALA A 189 -4.73 -2.43 -16.20
CA ALA A 189 -5.84 -2.53 -15.25
C ALA A 189 -6.05 -1.14 -14.65
N ASP A 190 -7.20 -0.53 -14.92
CA ASP A 190 -7.54 0.79 -14.40
C ASP A 190 -7.76 0.70 -12.88
N ALA A 191 -6.70 0.98 -12.12
CA ALA A 191 -6.81 1.21 -10.70
C ALA A 191 -6.97 2.72 -10.50
N ILE A 192 -8.20 3.16 -10.19
CA ILE A 192 -8.39 4.48 -9.58
C ILE A 192 -7.74 4.40 -8.20
N ILE A 193 -6.48 4.83 -8.11
CA ILE A 193 -5.81 5.05 -6.84
C ILE A 193 -6.25 6.45 -6.40
N ASP A 194 -7.30 6.51 -5.59
CA ASP A 194 -7.74 7.75 -4.96
C ASP A 194 -6.72 8.12 -3.87
N PHE A 195 -5.75 8.97 -4.23
CA PHE A 195 -4.72 9.40 -3.31
C PHE A 195 -5.33 10.41 -2.33
N VAL A 196 -5.46 10.01 -1.06
CA VAL A 196 -5.72 10.96 0.02
C VAL A 196 -4.58 11.99 0.03
N PRO A 197 -4.86 13.31 0.15
CA PRO A 197 -3.82 14.31 0.29
C PRO A 197 -2.81 13.92 1.39
N GLY A 198 -1.56 13.68 1.00
CA GLY A 198 -0.47 13.29 1.91
C GLY A 198 -0.01 11.83 1.85
N GLN A 199 -0.62 10.95 1.04
CA GLN A 199 -0.03 9.63 0.80
C GLN A 199 1.22 9.72 -0.08
N THR A 200 2.37 9.38 0.49
CA THR A 200 3.63 9.19 -0.25
C THR A 200 3.88 7.70 -0.45
N PHE A 201 4.30 7.29 -1.64
CA PHE A 201 4.93 5.99 -1.85
C PHE A 201 6.08 5.85 -0.85
N GLY A 202 6.16 4.68 -0.19
CA GLY A 202 6.94 4.41 1.01
C GLY A 202 8.28 5.13 1.10
N ALA A 203 8.65 5.53 2.32
CA ALA A 203 9.80 6.36 2.68
C ALA A 203 10.97 6.29 1.68
N PHE A 204 10.98 7.20 0.71
CA PHE A 204 12.20 7.49 -0.03
C PHE A 204 13.15 8.19 0.94
N SER A 205 14.00 7.40 1.60
CA SER A 205 15.15 7.94 2.33
C SER A 205 16.17 8.41 1.30
N TYR A 206 15.93 9.59 0.75
CA TYR A 206 17.00 10.32 0.08
C TYR A 206 17.99 10.75 1.16
N PRO A 207 19.30 10.49 0.99
CA PRO A 207 20.30 10.97 1.93
C PRO A 207 20.28 12.50 1.98
N ASP A 208 20.80 13.07 3.06
CA ASP A 208 20.96 14.52 3.13
C ASP A 208 21.91 15.00 2.03
N ALA A 209 21.58 16.13 1.42
CA ALA A 209 22.40 16.75 0.39
C ALA A 209 23.75 17.17 0.96
N GLY A 210 24.82 16.81 0.26
CA GLY A 210 26.19 17.22 0.59
C GLY A 210 26.99 17.56 -0.67
N TYR A 211 28.23 18.02 -0.51
CA TYR A 211 29.07 18.44 -1.64
C TYR A 211 29.27 17.38 -2.72
N GLY A 212 29.20 16.08 -2.38
CA GLY A 212 29.36 14.98 -3.33
C GLY A 212 28.07 14.21 -3.66
N ASN A 213 26.96 14.47 -2.94
CA ASN A 213 25.75 13.66 -3.02
C ASN A 213 24.53 14.55 -3.24
N LYS A 214 23.76 14.25 -4.30
CA LYS A 214 22.42 14.82 -4.49
C LYS A 214 21.48 14.15 -3.48
N GLY A 215 20.78 14.96 -2.69
CA GLY A 215 20.00 14.52 -1.56
C GLY A 215 18.92 15.53 -1.14
N ILE A 216 18.23 15.27 -0.03
CA ILE A 216 17.27 16.22 0.55
C ILE A 216 18.00 17.30 1.34
N VAL A 217 17.53 18.55 1.26
CA VAL A 217 18.05 19.64 2.10
C VAL A 217 17.19 19.71 3.35
N GLN A 218 17.73 19.31 4.49
CA GLN A 218 17.04 19.47 5.77
C GLN A 218 17.09 20.94 6.19
N ILE A 219 15.92 21.52 6.45
CA ILE A 219 15.77 22.89 6.92
C ILE A 219 15.55 22.82 8.43
N ASP A 220 16.52 23.33 9.20
CA ASP A 220 16.35 23.47 10.64
C ASP A 220 15.22 24.49 10.94
N PRO A 221 14.19 24.11 11.72
CA PRO A 221 13.08 24.99 12.05
C PRO A 221 13.46 26.22 12.89
N SER A 222 14.66 26.27 13.49
CA SER A 222 15.07 27.33 14.41
C SER A 222 15.93 28.44 13.81
N GLY A 223 16.29 28.34 12.52
CA GLY A 223 17.11 29.39 11.87
C GLY A 223 17.48 29.14 10.40
N GLY A 224 16.84 28.16 9.75
CA GLY A 224 17.14 27.77 8.38
C GLY A 224 16.38 28.56 7.30
N LEU A 225 16.25 27.91 6.15
CA LEU A 225 15.65 28.43 4.93
C LEU A 225 14.14 28.08 4.90
N ALA A 226 13.24 29.03 5.16
CA ALA A 226 11.80 28.81 5.14
C ALA A 226 11.19 28.94 3.74
N VAL A 227 10.23 28.07 3.39
CA VAL A 227 9.38 28.24 2.21
C VAL A 227 8.05 28.86 2.63
N GLU A 228 7.87 30.15 2.33
CA GLU A 228 6.63 30.87 2.60
C GLU A 228 6.01 31.30 1.27
N LEU A 229 4.73 30.96 1.05
CA LEU A 229 4.00 31.25 -0.19
C LEU A 229 4.69 30.75 -1.48
N GLY A 230 5.41 29.61 -1.39
CA GLY A 230 6.10 29.01 -2.53
C GLY A 230 7.43 29.65 -2.89
N VAL A 231 7.95 30.56 -2.06
CA VAL A 231 9.25 31.21 -2.24
C VAL A 231 10.22 30.78 -1.14
N LEU A 232 11.41 30.37 -1.54
CA LEU A 232 12.50 30.02 -0.63
C LEU A 232 13.11 31.29 -0.02
N SER A 233 13.12 31.39 1.31
CA SER A 233 13.46 32.61 2.05
C SER A 233 14.20 32.30 3.37
N MET A 234 14.85 33.29 3.98
CA MET A 234 15.43 33.16 5.32
C MET A 234 14.59 33.96 6.33
N ALA A 235 14.53 33.48 7.57
CA ALA A 235 13.90 34.21 8.66
C ALA A 235 14.63 35.55 8.95
N PRO A 236 13.94 36.56 9.53
CA PRO A 236 14.59 37.78 9.98
C PRO A 236 15.71 37.49 10.98
N SER A 237 16.88 38.10 10.78
CA SER A 237 18.06 37.82 11.61
C SER A 237 18.07 38.54 12.97
N GLY A 238 17.05 39.38 13.22
CA GLY A 238 17.03 40.32 14.35
C GLY A 238 17.82 41.62 14.09
N ALA A 239 18.60 41.70 13.01
CA ALA A 239 19.19 42.96 12.57
C ALA A 239 18.10 43.89 12.02
N ALA A 240 18.11 45.15 12.45
CA ALA A 240 17.24 46.15 11.86
C ALA A 240 17.70 46.43 10.41
N PRO A 241 16.83 46.28 9.39
CA PRO A 241 17.19 46.65 8.03
C PRO A 241 17.59 48.11 7.95
N GLY A 242 18.70 48.40 7.28
CA GLY A 242 19.23 49.76 7.17
C GLY A 242 20.72 49.84 6.87
N THR A 243 21.20 51.08 6.74
CA THR A 243 22.60 51.39 6.47
C THR A 243 23.37 51.55 7.79
N TYR A 244 24.33 50.67 7.98
CA TYR A 244 25.41 50.75 8.96
C TYR A 244 26.61 51.47 8.34
N PRO A 245 27.65 51.85 9.12
CA PRO A 245 28.72 52.75 8.65
C PRO A 245 29.34 52.39 7.29
N LYS A 246 29.34 51.11 6.89
CA LYS A 246 29.83 50.67 5.58
C LYS A 246 28.98 49.65 4.84
N VAL A 247 27.91 49.17 5.43
CA VAL A 247 27.10 48.09 4.85
C VAL A 247 25.63 48.43 5.01
N THR A 248 24.84 48.17 3.98
CA THR A 248 23.39 48.17 4.09
C THR A 248 22.92 46.73 4.19
N VAL A 249 22.11 46.43 5.20
CA VAL A 249 21.54 45.09 5.39
C VAL A 249 20.04 45.10 5.19
N ASP A 250 19.51 44.01 4.66
CA ASP A 250 18.06 43.79 4.60
C ASP A 250 17.51 43.22 5.92
N ALA A 251 16.19 43.00 5.99
CA ALA A 251 15.52 42.44 7.17
C ALA A 251 16.00 41.03 7.54
N LYS A 252 16.65 40.34 6.60
CA LYS A 252 17.25 39.01 6.77
C LYS A 252 18.73 39.10 7.17
N GLY A 253 19.27 40.30 7.38
CA GLY A 253 20.67 40.55 7.77
C GLY A 253 21.68 40.41 6.65
N ARG A 254 21.25 40.27 5.39
CA ARG A 254 22.15 40.13 4.25
C ARG A 254 22.67 41.49 3.81
N VAL A 255 23.96 41.59 3.51
CA VAL A 255 24.54 42.82 2.94
C VAL A 255 24.03 43.00 1.52
N THR A 256 23.30 44.08 1.28
CA THR A 256 22.71 44.44 -0.02
C THR A 256 23.48 45.56 -0.72
N ALA A 257 24.29 46.33 0.00
CA ALA A 257 25.22 47.30 -0.55
C ALA A 257 26.39 47.53 0.43
N GLY A 258 27.56 47.92 -0.10
CA GLY A 258 28.73 48.26 0.69
C GLY A 258 29.45 49.50 0.17
N ALA A 259 30.17 50.20 1.05
CA ALA A 259 31.04 51.32 0.70
C ALA A 259 32.50 51.01 1.03
N ASN A 260 33.43 51.53 0.23
CA ASN A 260 34.86 51.42 0.52
C ASN A 260 35.21 52.13 1.83
N LEU A 261 36.24 51.64 2.50
CA LEU A 261 36.83 52.32 3.66
C LEU A 261 37.51 53.62 3.20
N ALA A 262 37.32 54.66 3.98
CA ALA A 262 37.91 55.98 3.81
C ALA A 262 38.66 56.38 5.08
N ALA A 263 39.63 57.29 4.95
CA ALA A 263 40.39 57.78 6.10
C ALA A 263 39.50 58.37 7.21
N SER A 264 38.32 58.91 6.84
CA SER A 264 37.31 59.44 7.77
C SER A 264 36.64 58.38 8.65
N ASP A 265 36.81 57.09 8.37
CA ASP A 265 36.25 56.00 9.17
C ASP A 265 37.07 55.67 10.41
N LEU A 266 38.31 56.15 10.43
CA LEU A 266 39.14 56.12 11.62
C LEU A 266 38.67 57.26 12.53
N PRO A 267 38.34 56.99 13.81
CA PRO A 267 38.08 58.05 14.76
C PRO A 267 39.24 59.05 14.76
N GLY A 268 38.91 60.34 14.75
CA GLY A 268 39.89 61.40 14.90
C GLY A 268 40.66 61.17 16.20
N HIS A 269 41.98 61.06 16.09
CA HIS A 269 42.86 60.85 17.23
C HIS A 269 43.86 61.99 17.31
N THR A 270 44.04 62.53 18.51
CA THR A 270 45.01 63.58 18.80
C THR A 270 46.28 62.91 19.29
N HIS A 271 47.32 62.87 18.45
CA HIS A 271 48.64 62.44 18.89
C HIS A 271 49.38 63.60 19.54
N THR A 272 50.02 63.34 20.67
CA THR A 272 50.98 64.24 21.31
C THR A 272 52.39 63.68 21.15
N ALA A 273 53.41 64.53 21.33
CA ALA A 273 54.81 64.08 21.31
C ALA A 273 55.15 63.06 22.43
N GLY A 274 54.25 62.80 23.38
CA GLY A 274 54.39 61.77 24.41
C GLY A 274 54.01 60.36 23.94
N ASP A 275 53.23 60.23 22.85
CA ASP A 275 52.72 58.95 22.35
C ASP A 275 53.78 58.16 21.53
N ILE A 276 54.94 58.77 21.27
CA ILE A 276 56.07 58.16 20.58
C ILE A 276 56.92 57.39 21.60
N VAL A 277 56.62 56.11 21.81
CA VAL A 277 57.37 55.20 22.71
C VAL A 277 58.72 54.78 22.09
N SER A 278 58.78 54.67 20.76
CA SER A 278 60.00 54.52 19.98
C SER A 278 59.75 55.01 18.54
N GLY A 279 60.65 55.85 18.03
CA GLY A 279 60.55 56.55 16.76
C GLY A 279 61.40 57.83 16.78
N GLU A 280 61.90 58.29 15.62
CA GLU A 280 62.70 59.52 15.55
C GLU A 280 61.82 60.73 15.90
N LEU A 281 62.20 61.47 16.95
CA LEU A 281 61.75 62.85 17.11
C LEU A 281 62.33 63.66 15.94
N PRO A 282 61.60 64.62 15.35
CA PRO A 282 62.00 65.30 14.11
C PRO A 282 63.32 66.08 14.20
N HIS A 283 63.91 66.23 15.39
CA HIS A 283 65.19 66.90 15.58
C HIS A 283 66.12 66.03 16.44
N LYS A 284 67.25 65.62 15.88
CA LYS A 284 68.35 64.97 16.60
C LYS A 284 69.42 66.00 16.93
N ILE A 285 69.96 65.96 18.14
CA ILE A 285 71.18 66.71 18.48
C ILE A 285 72.34 65.78 18.20
N GLN A 286 73.23 66.15 17.28
CA GLN A 286 74.41 65.37 16.91
C GLN A 286 75.69 66.12 17.25
N LYS A 287 76.72 65.40 17.70
CA LYS A 287 78.11 65.89 17.78
C LYS A 287 78.98 64.95 16.96
N ASP A 288 79.73 65.50 16.01
CA ASP A 288 80.63 64.75 15.12
C ASP A 288 79.95 63.56 14.41
N GLY A 289 78.66 63.72 14.07
CA GLY A 289 77.85 62.72 13.38
C GLY A 289 77.23 61.63 14.26
N ALA A 290 77.48 61.65 15.58
CA ALA A 290 76.83 60.75 16.54
C ALA A 290 75.73 61.48 17.32
N ASP A 291 74.63 60.79 17.63
CA ASP A 291 73.51 61.35 18.40
C ASP A 291 73.93 61.57 19.87
N VAL A 292 73.76 62.80 20.39
CA VAL A 292 74.12 63.18 21.76
C VAL A 292 72.96 63.89 22.45
N GLY A 293 72.27 63.18 23.35
CA GLY A 293 71.26 63.74 24.24
C GLY A 293 69.87 63.08 24.11
N THR A 294 69.08 63.19 25.18
CA THR A 294 67.70 62.63 25.29
C THR A 294 66.65 63.70 25.59
N ARG A 295 67.01 64.99 25.45
CA ARG A 295 66.19 66.14 25.83
C ARG A 295 65.71 66.91 24.60
N ARG A 296 64.56 67.58 24.74
CA ARG A 296 63.82 68.23 23.64
C ARG A 296 64.35 69.62 23.23
N ALA A 297 65.29 70.19 23.97
CA ALA A 297 65.86 71.49 23.68
C ALA A 297 67.34 71.54 24.10
N LEU A 298 68.14 72.27 23.31
CA LEU A 298 69.52 72.60 23.61
C LEU A 298 69.60 74.11 23.88
N ASN A 299 70.05 74.50 25.07
CA ASN A 299 70.33 75.89 25.39
C ASN A 299 71.85 76.13 25.34
N LEU A 300 72.32 76.88 24.35
CA LEU A 300 73.72 77.27 24.20
C LEU A 300 73.90 78.69 24.74
N VAL A 301 74.48 78.81 25.93
CA VAL A 301 74.69 80.11 26.59
C VAL A 301 76.09 80.64 26.28
N GLN A 302 76.16 81.83 25.69
CA GLN A 302 77.42 82.48 25.37
C GLN A 302 78.07 83.04 26.65
N GLY A 303 79.30 82.63 26.96
CA GLY A 303 80.12 83.25 28.01
C GLY A 303 80.84 84.50 27.49
N THR A 304 81.29 85.39 28.38
CA THR A 304 81.88 86.71 28.05
C THR A 304 83.03 86.69 27.03
N ARG A 305 83.71 85.54 26.86
CA ARG A 305 84.89 85.38 25.99
C ARG A 305 84.71 84.42 24.83
N VAL A 306 83.55 83.79 24.75
CA VAL A 306 83.18 82.91 23.65
C VAL A 306 82.13 83.65 22.85
N SER A 307 82.14 83.50 21.53
CA SER A 307 81.02 83.90 20.68
C SER A 307 80.41 82.71 20.00
N LEU A 308 79.09 82.75 19.92
CA LEU A 308 78.27 81.73 19.30
C LEU A 308 77.51 82.39 18.15
N ALA A 309 77.70 81.89 16.94
CA ALA A 309 76.91 82.25 15.78
C ALA A 309 76.20 80.99 15.28
N ALA A 310 74.88 81.04 15.18
CA ALA A 310 74.07 79.98 14.60
C ALA A 310 73.52 80.43 13.26
N ALA A 311 73.62 79.57 12.24
CA ALA A 311 73.04 79.79 10.93
C ALA A 311 72.14 78.60 10.56
N ASP A 312 70.92 78.89 10.12
CA ASP A 312 69.99 77.90 9.60
C ASP A 312 70.43 77.49 8.18
N ASP A 313 70.62 76.19 7.96
CA ASP A 313 70.90 75.60 6.66
C ASP A 313 69.72 74.69 6.27
N PRO A 314 68.64 75.28 5.73
CA PRO A 314 67.43 74.54 5.36
C PRO A 314 67.66 73.54 4.23
N THR A 315 68.77 73.64 3.49
CA THR A 315 69.10 72.74 2.37
C THR A 315 69.54 71.37 2.87
N ASN A 316 70.22 71.34 4.01
CA ASN A 316 70.72 70.13 4.64
C ASN A 316 69.92 69.74 5.89
N ASP A 317 68.81 70.43 6.16
CA ASP A 317 67.94 70.27 7.32
C ASP A 317 68.74 70.31 8.65
N ARG A 318 69.64 71.29 8.77
CA ARG A 318 70.56 71.43 9.92
C ARG A 318 70.74 72.89 10.31
N VAL A 319 71.00 73.13 11.59
CA VAL A 319 71.54 74.41 12.08
C VAL A 319 73.02 74.23 12.36
N SER A 320 73.85 75.05 11.74
CA SER A 320 75.30 75.07 11.97
C SER A 320 75.63 76.08 13.07
N VAL A 321 76.40 75.66 14.07
CA VAL A 321 76.84 76.54 15.17
C VAL A 321 78.36 76.69 15.10
N VAL A 322 78.82 77.94 14.95
CA VAL A 322 80.23 78.31 15.01
C VAL A 322 80.55 78.86 16.40
N VAL A 323 81.59 78.29 17.02
CA VAL A 323 82.08 78.70 18.34
C VAL A 323 83.45 79.32 18.18
N ASN A 324 83.58 80.61 18.48
CA ASN A 324 84.85 81.32 18.44
C ASN A 324 85.25 81.76 19.84
N ALA A 325 86.49 81.50 20.25
CA ALA A 325 87.06 82.03 21.48
C ALA A 325 87.89 83.29 21.18
N ALA A 326 87.69 84.35 21.96
CA ALA A 326 88.54 85.53 21.88
C ALA A 326 89.98 85.18 22.35
N PRO A 327 91.02 85.76 21.73
CA PRO A 327 92.40 85.55 22.16
C PRO A 327 92.60 86.02 23.62
N PRO A 328 93.63 85.52 24.32
CA PRO A 328 94.01 86.04 25.63
C PRO A 328 94.27 87.55 25.58
N VAL A 329 93.71 88.30 26.51
CA VAL A 329 93.96 89.75 26.60
C VAL A 329 95.29 89.96 27.35
N ALA A 330 96.13 90.87 26.86
CA ALA A 330 97.38 91.23 27.53
C ALA A 330 97.09 91.70 28.97
N GLY A 331 97.67 91.01 29.97
CA GLY A 331 97.43 91.26 31.40
C GLY A 331 96.65 90.16 32.13
N GLU A 332 95.89 89.28 31.45
CA GLU A 332 95.16 88.20 32.13
C GLU A 332 96.08 87.09 32.65
N ILE A 333 97.12 86.74 31.88
CA ILE A 333 98.17 85.83 32.35
C ILE A 333 98.98 86.50 33.47
N THR A 334 99.21 87.81 33.36
CA THR A 334 99.99 88.63 34.30
C THR A 334 99.30 88.75 35.67
N ASN A 335 97.97 88.88 35.71
CA ASN A 335 97.17 88.88 36.94
C ASN A 335 96.91 87.49 37.53
N ALA A 336 96.91 86.43 36.71
CA ALA A 336 96.79 85.05 37.19
C ALA A 336 98.11 84.48 37.77
N LEU A 337 99.26 85.04 37.37
CA LEU A 337 100.59 84.63 37.80
C LEU A 337 101.29 85.64 38.74
N GLY A 338 100.62 86.72 39.16
CA GLY A 338 101.14 87.66 40.15
C GLY A 338 102.47 88.34 39.77
N TYR A 339 102.76 88.47 38.47
CA TYR A 339 104.07 88.94 38.00
C TYR A 339 103.98 90.38 37.46
N THR A 340 104.34 91.37 38.28
CA THR A 340 104.70 92.71 37.80
C THR A 340 106.13 92.69 37.26
N PRO A 341 106.37 92.89 35.96
CA PRO A 341 107.72 93.00 35.42
C PRO A 341 108.42 94.21 36.04
N ALA A 342 109.60 94.01 36.63
CA ALA A 342 110.46 95.11 37.06
C ALA A 342 111.12 95.72 35.81
N ASP A 343 110.83 96.99 35.53
CA ASP A 343 111.45 97.72 34.42
C ASP A 343 112.97 97.72 34.59
N ARG A 344 113.66 97.26 33.54
CA ARG A 344 115.12 97.24 33.46
C ARG A 344 115.59 98.41 32.60
N ALA A 345 116.28 99.33 33.28
CA ALA A 345 117.25 100.32 32.82
C ALA A 345 116.73 101.73 32.53
N GLY A 346 117.22 102.66 33.35
CA GLY A 346 117.05 104.11 33.30
C GLY A 346 117.28 104.70 34.68
#